data_AF-A0A3B8V9X4-F1
#
_entry.id   AF-A0A3B8V9X4-F1
#
_cell.length_a   1.000
_cell.length_b   1.000
_cell.length_c   1.000
_cell.angle_alpha   90.00
_cell.angle_beta   90.00
_cell.angle_gamma   90.00
#
_symmetry.space_group_name_H-M   'P 1'
#
loop_
_entity.id
_entity.type
_entity.pdbx_description
1 polymer ?
#
loop_
_entity_poly.entity_id
_entity_poly.type
_entity_poly.pdbx_seq_one_letter_code
_entity_poly.pdbx_strand_id
1 'polypeptide(L)'
;ITSQNSKGPSRDWLKFIKSSSAKAKIKQFYKNELKEDNIRVGQAKLEDEAKKKGYALSDLLTEESFKRISDRFSFTAPEEMYAAVGYGSLTVNQ
;
A
#
# COMPACT_ATOMS: atom_id res chain seq x y z
N ILE A 1 24.22 21.77 -18.07
CA ILE A 1 22.90 21.92 -17.43
C ILE A 1 22.23 20.54 -17.35
N THR A 2 22.56 19.75 -16.34
CA THR A 2 21.93 18.43 -16.12
C THR A 2 20.67 18.65 -15.29
N SER A 3 19.53 18.65 -15.97
CA SER A 3 18.22 18.97 -15.40
C SER A 3 17.95 18.13 -14.14
N GLN A 4 17.88 18.79 -12.98
CA GLN A 4 17.45 18.25 -11.67
C GLN A 4 15.93 18.01 -11.61
N ASN A 5 15.28 17.71 -12.74
CA ASN A 5 13.82 17.57 -12.83
C ASN A 5 13.37 16.15 -13.22
N SER A 6 14.20 15.14 -12.93
CA SER A 6 13.79 13.74 -13.04
C SER A 6 12.89 13.41 -11.86
N LYS A 7 11.60 13.80 -11.97
CA LYS A 7 10.51 13.17 -11.20
C LYS A 7 10.73 11.66 -11.29
N GLY A 8 11.07 11.04 -10.17
CA GLY A 8 11.62 9.69 -10.10
C GLY A 8 10.75 8.68 -10.84
N PRO A 9 11.37 7.82 -11.66
CA PRO A 9 10.75 7.02 -12.71
C PRO A 9 9.36 7.51 -13.21
N SER A 10 8.56 6.72 -13.90
CA SER A 10 7.10 6.93 -13.84
C SER A 10 6.50 5.54 -13.83
N ARG A 11 5.23 5.35 -13.43
CA ARG A 11 4.61 3.99 -13.49
C ARG A 11 4.72 3.41 -14.90
N ASP A 12 4.85 4.27 -15.91
CA ASP A 12 5.13 3.93 -17.30
C ASP A 12 6.50 3.27 -17.55
N TRP A 13 7.50 3.46 -16.70
CA TRP A 13 8.80 2.77 -16.81
C TRP A 13 8.65 1.25 -16.73
N LEU A 14 7.63 0.74 -16.01
CA LEU A 14 7.35 -0.69 -15.96
C LEU A 14 6.93 -1.27 -17.32
N LYS A 15 6.41 -0.43 -18.24
CA LYS A 15 6.02 -0.84 -19.60
C LYS A 15 7.21 -1.05 -20.51
N PHE A 16 8.27 -0.26 -20.34
CA PHE A 16 9.45 -0.28 -21.22
C PHE A 16 10.52 -1.30 -20.80
N ILE A 17 10.48 -1.75 -19.54
CA ILE A 17 11.51 -2.64 -19.03
C ILE A 17 11.17 -4.08 -19.39
N LYS A 18 12.13 -4.79 -19.98
CA LYS A 18 11.97 -6.21 -20.33
C LYS A 18 12.49 -7.14 -19.24
N SER A 19 13.55 -6.73 -18.53
CA SER A 19 14.21 -7.56 -17.53
C SER A 19 13.42 -7.66 -16.22
N SER A 20 13.09 -8.89 -15.79
CA SER A 20 12.35 -9.15 -14.55
C SER A 20 13.03 -8.58 -13.31
N SER A 21 14.36 -8.67 -13.21
CA SER A 21 15.13 -8.12 -12.09
C SER A 21 15.07 -6.59 -12.00
N ALA A 22 15.04 -5.91 -13.16
CA ALA A 22 14.91 -4.46 -13.22
C ALA A 22 13.49 -4.00 -12.86
N LYS A 23 12.45 -4.73 -13.32
CA LYS A 23 11.05 -4.50 -12.87
C LYS A 23 10.92 -4.66 -11.37
N ALA A 24 11.54 -5.68 -10.77
CA ALA A 24 11.51 -5.92 -9.34
C ALA A 24 12.14 -4.75 -8.55
N LYS A 25 13.32 -4.28 -8.96
CA LYS A 25 13.97 -3.11 -8.34
C LYS A 25 13.12 -1.85 -8.40
N ILE A 26 12.49 -1.58 -9.54
CA ILE A 26 11.64 -0.38 -9.68
C ILE A 26 10.35 -0.51 -8.88
N LYS A 27 9.73 -1.70 -8.85
CA LYS A 27 8.60 -1.95 -7.94
C LYS A 27 8.98 -1.74 -6.49
N GLN A 28 10.16 -2.19 -6.08
CA GLN A 28 10.65 -2.01 -4.71
C GLN A 28 10.95 -0.54 -4.40
N PHE A 29 11.56 0.19 -5.35
CA PHE A 29 11.77 1.63 -5.24
C PHE A 29 10.45 2.37 -5.04
N TYR A 30 9.45 2.09 -5.89
CA TYR A 30 8.10 2.65 -5.74
C TYR A 30 7.39 2.21 -4.47
N LYS A 31 7.58 0.96 -4.02
CA LYS A 31 7.01 0.49 -2.76
C LYS A 31 7.53 1.30 -1.58
N ASN A 32 8.81 1.70 -1.61
CA ASN A 32 9.42 2.54 -0.58
C ASN A 32 9.04 4.02 -0.73
N GLU A 33 9.15 4.59 -1.93
CA GLU A 33 8.88 6.00 -2.19
C GLU A 33 7.39 6.35 -2.05
N LEU A 34 6.51 5.43 -2.45
CA LEU A 34 5.06 5.58 -2.28
C LEU A 34 4.58 4.92 -0.98
N LYS A 35 5.45 4.50 -0.07
CA LYS A 35 4.99 3.81 1.16
C LYS A 35 4.00 4.69 1.93
N GLU A 36 4.37 5.94 2.14
CA GLU A 36 3.53 6.92 2.85
C GLU A 36 2.22 7.21 2.10
N ASP A 37 2.27 7.31 0.78
CA ASP A 37 1.08 7.51 -0.05
C ASP A 37 0.15 6.29 -0.01
N ASN A 38 0.72 5.09 -0.13
CA ASN A 38 0.00 3.82 -0.03
C ASN A 38 -0.65 3.67 1.36
N ILE A 39 0.00 4.11 2.44
CA ILE A 39 -0.60 4.12 3.79
C ILE A 39 -1.85 5.01 3.78
N ARG A 40 -1.73 6.26 3.30
CA ARG A 40 -2.87 7.20 3.25
C ARG A 40 -4.02 6.67 2.38
N VAL A 41 -3.71 6.18 1.18
CA VAL A 41 -4.70 5.63 0.25
C VAL A 41 -5.34 4.37 0.82
N GLY A 42 -4.57 3.49 1.44
CA GLY A 42 -5.05 2.26 2.05
C GLY A 42 -5.97 2.53 3.25
N GLN A 43 -5.59 3.48 4.10
CA GLN A 43 -6.42 3.94 5.20
C GLN A 43 -7.75 4.51 4.66
N ALA A 44 -7.70 5.42 3.70
CA ALA A 44 -8.91 6.01 3.11
C ALA A 44 -9.84 4.96 2.48
N LYS A 45 -9.29 3.93 1.82
CA LYS A 45 -10.08 2.81 1.27
C LYS A 45 -10.74 1.96 2.36
N LEU A 46 -10.01 1.68 3.43
CA LEU A 46 -10.53 0.94 4.58
C LEU A 46 -11.62 1.74 5.29
N GLU A 47 -11.45 3.06 5.44
CA GLU A 47 -12.46 3.95 5.98
C GLU A 47 -13.73 4.00 5.12
N ASP A 48 -13.57 4.12 3.79
CA ASP A 48 -14.71 4.12 2.86
C ASP A 48 -15.49 2.80 2.90
N GLU A 49 -14.80 1.66 2.93
CA GLU A 49 -15.43 0.34 3.01
C GLU A 49 -16.09 0.11 4.38
N ALA A 50 -15.45 0.52 5.47
CA ALA A 50 -16.03 0.48 6.81
C ALA A 50 -17.32 1.31 6.86
N LYS A 51 -17.27 2.54 6.33
CA LYS A 51 -18.41 3.46 6.27
C LYS A 51 -19.54 2.91 5.42
N LYS A 52 -19.23 2.28 4.28
CA LYS A 52 -20.23 1.57 3.44
C LYS A 52 -20.95 0.46 4.21
N LYS A 53 -20.25 -0.22 5.11
CA LYS A 53 -20.83 -1.24 5.99
C LYS A 53 -21.50 -0.66 7.25
N GLY A 54 -21.45 0.67 7.45
CA GLY A 54 -22.05 1.36 8.60
C GLY A 54 -21.17 1.40 9.85
N TYR A 55 -19.90 1.04 9.75
CA TYR A 55 -18.94 1.03 10.87
C TYR A 55 -17.90 2.14 10.71
N ALA A 56 -17.37 2.64 11.83
CA ALA A 56 -16.17 3.48 11.81
C ALA A 56 -14.92 2.58 11.74
N LEU A 57 -13.91 2.96 10.95
CA LEU A 57 -12.68 2.17 10.87
C LEU A 57 -12.03 1.99 12.25
N SER A 58 -12.05 3.03 13.09
CA SER A 58 -11.53 2.97 14.45
C SER A 58 -12.22 1.93 15.33
N ASP A 59 -13.49 1.62 15.06
CA ASP A 59 -14.26 0.61 15.79
C ASP A 59 -13.90 -0.81 15.34
N LEU A 60 -13.52 -0.97 14.07
CA LEU A 60 -13.05 -2.24 13.51
C LEU A 60 -11.58 -2.53 13.83
N LEU A 61 -10.78 -1.47 13.97
CA LEU A 61 -9.34 -1.55 14.20
C LEU A 61 -8.99 -1.71 15.70
N THR A 62 -9.67 -2.63 16.37
CA THR A 62 -9.31 -3.01 17.75
C THR A 62 -8.03 -3.83 17.77
N GLU A 63 -7.34 -3.85 18.90
CA GLU A 63 -6.13 -4.67 19.10
C GLU A 63 -6.37 -6.15 18.78
N GLU A 64 -7.54 -6.69 19.14
CA GLU A 64 -7.90 -8.08 18.86
C GLU A 64 -8.09 -8.33 17.34
N SER A 65 -8.83 -7.46 16.67
CA SER A 65 -9.03 -7.53 15.21
C SER A 65 -7.72 -7.38 14.46
N PHE A 66 -6.89 -6.40 14.86
CA PHE A 66 -5.57 -6.20 14.29
C PHE A 66 -4.68 -7.41 14.52
N LYS A 67 -4.68 -7.99 15.73
CA LYS A 67 -3.90 -9.19 16.06
C LYS A 67 -4.28 -10.40 15.20
N ARG A 68 -5.56 -10.60 14.92
CA ARG A 68 -6.02 -11.66 13.99
C ARG A 68 -5.50 -11.44 12.57
N ILE A 69 -5.51 -10.19 12.09
CA ILE A 69 -5.04 -9.84 10.75
C ILE A 69 -3.50 -9.94 10.70
N SER A 70 -2.80 -9.47 11.73
CA SER A 70 -1.35 -9.52 11.82
C SER A 70 -0.83 -10.96 11.90
N ASP A 71 -1.53 -11.86 12.59
CA ASP A 71 -1.15 -13.28 12.63
C ASP A 71 -1.27 -13.93 11.25
N ARG A 72 -2.37 -13.64 10.53
CA ARG A 72 -2.64 -14.20 9.20
C ARG A 72 -1.71 -13.67 8.10
N PHE A 73 -1.35 -12.38 8.16
CA PHE A 73 -0.58 -11.71 7.10
C PHE A 73 0.83 -11.30 7.54
N SER A 74 1.22 -11.64 8.76
CA SER A 74 2.51 -11.30 9.37
C SER A 74 2.83 -9.80 9.34
N PHE A 75 1.82 -8.95 9.57
CA PHE A 75 2.03 -7.50 9.65
C PHE A 75 2.62 -7.11 11.00
N THR A 76 3.65 -6.25 10.97
CA THR A 76 4.31 -5.76 12.19
C THR A 76 3.63 -4.53 12.76
N ALA A 77 2.97 -3.73 11.92
CA ALA A 77 2.32 -2.49 12.29
C ALA A 77 1.05 -2.21 11.45
N PRO A 78 0.08 -1.43 11.97
CA PRO A 78 -1.12 -1.04 11.23
C PRO A 78 -0.79 -0.31 9.92
N GLU A 79 0.28 0.48 9.89
CA GLU A 79 0.72 1.14 8.66
C GLU A 79 1.10 0.13 7.57
N GLU A 80 1.66 -1.03 7.91
CA GLU A 80 1.98 -2.04 6.90
C GLU A 80 0.73 -2.65 6.29
N MET A 81 -0.32 -2.82 7.10
CA MET A 81 -1.64 -3.25 6.62
C MET A 81 -2.22 -2.20 5.66
N TYR A 82 -2.19 -0.91 6.04
CA TYR A 82 -2.66 0.16 5.17
C TYR A 82 -1.85 0.24 3.87
N ALA A 83 -0.52 0.17 3.95
CA ALA A 83 0.34 0.15 2.78
C ALA A 83 0.01 -1.01 1.83
N ALA A 84 -0.26 -2.20 2.39
CA ALA A 84 -0.62 -3.38 1.60
C ALA A 84 -1.97 -3.22 0.87
N VAL A 85 -2.95 -2.60 1.52
CA VAL A 85 -4.27 -2.27 0.92
C VAL A 85 -4.14 -1.16 -0.12
N GLY A 86 -3.35 -0.11 0.15
CA GLY A 86 -3.13 1.00 -0.76
C GLY A 86 -2.43 0.56 -2.05
N TYR A 87 -1.38 -0.26 -1.91
CA TYR A 87 -0.67 -0.87 -3.03
C TYR A 87 -1.53 -1.87 -3.82
N GLY A 88 -2.59 -2.42 -3.20
CA GLY A 88 -3.45 -3.45 -3.80
C GLY A 88 -2.86 -4.86 -3.71
N SER A 89 -1.90 -5.10 -2.80
CA SER A 89 -1.46 -6.46 -2.46
C SER A 89 -2.51 -7.20 -1.62
N LEU A 90 -3.35 -6.45 -0.92
CA LEU A 90 -4.47 -6.96 -0.11
C LEU A 90 -5.75 -6.24 -0.54
N THR A 91 -6.78 -7.00 -0.91
CA THR A 91 -8.10 -6.45 -1.23
C THR A 91 -8.94 -6.34 0.04
N VAL A 92 -9.65 -5.21 0.19
CA VAL A 92 -10.57 -4.94 1.31
C VAL A 92 -11.82 -5.83 1.34
N ASN A 93 -12.03 -6.61 0.29
CA ASN A 93 -13.21 -7.45 0.08
C ASN A 93 -12.83 -8.93 -0.04
N GLN A 94 -12.06 -9.44 0.94
CA GLN A 94 -11.73 -10.86 1.08
C GLN A 94 -12.66 -11.56 2.05
#